data_AF-A0AAP3GCB0-F1
#
_entry.id   AF-A0AAP3GCB0-F1
#
_cell.length_a   1.000
_cell.length_b   1.000
_cell.length_c   1.000
_cell.angle_alpha   90.00
_cell.angle_beta   90.00
_cell.angle_gamma   90.00
#
_symmetry.space_group_name_H-M   'P 1'
#
loop_
_entity.id
_entity.type
_entity.pdbx_description
1 polymer ?
#
loop_
_entity_poly.entity_id
_entity_poly.type
_entity_poly.pdbx_seq_one_letter_code
_entity_poly.pdbx_strand_id
1 'polypeptide(L)'
;MRKNKHHAFILADSLIALTIISLGITFTLICHQCLVRQTKQQYINLAAHRIAKEATDELVATQRPVYLRRDELNAIASEKKVVVSLDDQIILEVRK
;
A
#
# COMPACT_ATOMS: atom_id res chain seq x y z
N MET A 1 31.30 -49.77 -0.91
CA MET A 1 31.39 -48.30 -1.12
C MET A 1 30.42 -47.71 -2.15
N ARG A 2 29.82 -48.46 -3.09
CA ARG A 2 28.89 -47.91 -4.12
C ARG A 2 27.52 -47.44 -3.59
N LYS A 3 26.95 -48.10 -2.57
CA LYS A 3 25.64 -47.74 -1.97
C LYS A 3 25.63 -46.37 -1.28
N ASN A 4 26.67 -46.03 -0.52
CA ASN A 4 26.75 -44.77 0.21
C ASN A 4 26.85 -43.55 -0.73
N LYS A 5 27.46 -43.72 -1.92
CA LYS A 5 27.48 -42.68 -2.95
C LYS A 5 26.07 -42.38 -3.46
N HIS A 6 25.26 -43.41 -3.76
CA HIS A 6 23.88 -43.22 -4.21
C HIS A 6 22.99 -42.53 -3.17
N HIS A 7 23.10 -42.91 -1.89
CA HIS A 7 22.35 -42.24 -0.83
C HIS A 7 22.76 -40.78 -0.67
N ALA A 8 24.07 -40.47 -0.77
CA ALA A 8 24.54 -39.09 -0.72
C ALA A 8 24.03 -38.24 -1.91
N PHE A 9 23.95 -38.81 -3.12
CA PHE A 9 23.36 -38.13 -4.28
C PHE A 9 21.86 -37.87 -4.12
N ILE A 10 21.10 -38.85 -3.65
CA ILE A 10 19.65 -38.70 -3.40
C ILE A 10 19.38 -37.63 -2.33
N LEU A 11 20.23 -37.58 -1.30
CA LEU A 11 20.13 -36.61 -0.22
C LEU A 11 20.47 -35.20 -0.72
N ALA A 12 21.46 -35.07 -1.61
CA ALA A 12 21.79 -33.80 -2.26
C ALA A 12 20.66 -33.30 -3.18
N ASP A 13 20.06 -34.15 -4.01
CA ASP A 13 18.92 -33.77 -4.87
C ASP A 13 17.71 -33.36 -4.04
N SER A 14 17.44 -34.07 -2.95
CA SER A 14 16.34 -33.72 -2.02
C SER A 14 16.60 -32.39 -1.31
N LEU A 15 17.86 -32.10 -0.97
CA LEU A 15 18.27 -30.82 -0.37
C LEU A 15 18.11 -29.67 -1.37
N ILE A 16 18.50 -29.87 -2.63
CA ILE A 16 18.32 -28.88 -3.71
C ILE A 16 16.82 -28.63 -3.95
N ALA A 17 16.01 -29.69 -4.03
CA ALA A 17 14.56 -29.54 -4.17
C ALA A 17 13.95 -28.78 -2.98
N LEU A 18 14.34 -29.14 -1.75
CA LEU A 18 13.86 -28.49 -0.53
C LEU A 18 14.25 -27.00 -0.49
N THR A 19 15.49 -26.66 -0.85
CA THR A 19 15.94 -25.26 -0.87
C THR A 19 15.16 -24.45 -1.90
N ILE A 20 14.96 -24.97 -3.11
CA ILE A 20 14.16 -24.30 -4.15
C ILE A 20 12.72 -24.06 -3.67
N ILE A 21 12.08 -25.08 -3.09
CA ILE A 21 10.71 -24.97 -2.57
C ILE A 21 10.66 -23.94 -1.43
N SER A 22 11.60 -24.00 -0.48
CA SER A 22 11.66 -23.06 0.63
C SER A 22 11.87 -21.61 0.18
N LEU A 23 12.69 -21.39 -0.85
CA LEU A 23 12.89 -20.08 -1.45
C LEU A 23 11.62 -19.58 -2.16
N GLY A 24 10.91 -20.47 -2.86
CA GLY A 24 9.63 -20.15 -3.49
C GLY A 24 8.55 -19.73 -2.49
N ILE A 25 8.43 -20.45 -1.38
CA ILE A 25 7.48 -20.14 -0.31
C ILE A 25 7.83 -18.80 0.35
N THR A 26 9.09 -18.60 0.72
CA THR A 26 9.52 -17.35 1.36
C THR A 26 9.33 -16.14 0.44
N PHE A 27 9.66 -16.26 -0.84
CA PHE A 27 9.43 -15.21 -1.83
C PHE A 27 7.93 -14.88 -1.95
N THR A 28 7.08 -15.91 -2.04
CA THR A 28 5.63 -15.72 -2.14
C THR A 28 5.06 -15.03 -0.88
N LEU A 29 5.53 -15.40 0.31
CA LEU A 29 5.12 -14.74 1.56
C LEU A 29 5.54 -13.27 1.60
N ILE A 30 6.77 -12.95 1.18
CA ILE A 30 7.24 -11.57 1.10
C ILE A 30 6.41 -10.77 0.10
N CYS A 31 6.18 -11.31 -1.09
CA CYS A 31 5.34 -10.67 -2.11
C CYS A 31 3.93 -10.42 -1.59
N HIS A 32 3.33 -11.39 -0.90
CA HIS A 32 2.00 -11.23 -0.32
C HIS A 32 1.96 -10.12 0.73
N GLN A 33 2.94 -10.07 1.63
CA GLN A 33 3.03 -8.98 2.62
C GLN A 33 3.21 -7.61 1.96
N CYS A 34 4.05 -7.52 0.92
CA CYS A 34 4.22 -6.31 0.14
C CYS A 34 2.92 -5.87 -0.53
N LEU A 35 2.19 -6.80 -1.15
CA LEU A 35 0.89 -6.53 -1.78
C LEU A 35 -0.13 -6.02 -0.77
N VAL A 36 -0.26 -6.67 0.38
CA VAL A 36 -1.19 -6.23 1.45
C VAL A 36 -0.87 -4.82 1.94
N ARG A 37 0.42 -4.49 2.07
CA ARG A 37 0.84 -3.12 2.44
C ARG A 37 0.49 -2.11 1.34
N GLN A 38 0.74 -2.45 0.08
CA GLN A 38 0.43 -1.59 -1.06
C GLN A 38 -1.07 -1.35 -1.22
N THR A 39 -1.90 -2.39 -1.06
CA THR A 39 -3.36 -2.25 -1.17
C THR A 39 -3.92 -1.36 -0.07
N LYS A 40 -3.43 -1.48 1.17
CA LYS A 40 -3.80 -0.59 2.27
C LYS A 40 -3.46 0.87 1.94
N GLN A 41 -2.25 1.12 1.43
CA GLN A 41 -1.83 2.48 1.04
C GLN A 41 -2.67 3.03 -0.10
N GLN A 42 -2.98 2.22 -1.11
CA GLN A 42 -3.83 2.61 -2.23
C GLN A 42 -5.24 2.97 -1.76
N TYR A 43 -5.80 2.23 -0.81
CA TYR A 43 -7.11 2.54 -0.25
C TYR A 43 -7.13 3.91 0.45
N ILE A 44 -6.11 4.20 1.27
CA ILE A 44 -5.95 5.50 1.93
C ILE A 44 -5.82 6.62 0.89
N ASN A 45 -4.98 6.43 -0.13
CA ASN A 45 -4.79 7.43 -1.19
C ASN A 45 -6.09 7.69 -1.96
N LEU A 46 -6.86 6.65 -2.29
CA LEU A 46 -8.17 6.81 -2.96
C LEU A 46 -9.18 7.55 -2.09
N ALA A 47 -9.24 7.23 -0.79
CA ALA A 47 -10.09 7.95 0.16
C ALA A 47 -9.69 9.42 0.27
N ALA A 48 -8.39 9.72 0.32
CA ALA A 48 -7.84 11.07 0.34
C ALA A 48 -8.19 11.86 -0.94
N HIS A 49 -8.03 11.25 -2.12
CA HIS A 49 -8.43 11.88 -3.37
C HIS A 49 -9.94 12.11 -3.47
N ARG A 50 -10.75 11.19 -2.92
CA ARG A 50 -12.21 11.33 -2.91
C ARG A 50 -12.65 12.51 -2.05
N ILE A 51 -12.16 12.62 -0.82
CA ILE A 51 -12.50 13.75 0.06
C ILE A 51 -11.92 15.07 -0.46
N ALA A 52 -10.74 15.06 -1.08
CA ALA A 52 -10.18 16.23 -1.75
C ALA A 52 -11.09 16.72 -2.88
N LYS A 53 -11.58 15.80 -3.71
CA LYS A 53 -12.51 16.12 -4.81
C LYS A 53 -13.82 16.67 -4.27
N GLU A 54 -14.42 16.01 -3.28
CA GLU A 54 -15.66 16.46 -2.62
C GLU A 54 -15.51 17.88 -2.05
N ALA A 55 -14.41 18.15 -1.34
CA ALA A 55 -14.11 19.49 -0.80
C ALA A 55 -13.92 20.54 -1.90
N THR A 56 -13.29 20.16 -3.02
CA THR A 56 -13.07 21.05 -4.17
C THR A 56 -14.39 21.33 -4.89
N ASP A 57 -15.24 20.32 -5.08
CA ASP A 57 -16.55 20.46 -5.73
C ASP A 57 -17.47 21.37 -4.89
N GLU A 58 -17.46 21.23 -3.56
CA GLU A 58 -18.19 22.14 -2.66
C GLU A 58 -17.61 23.56 -2.66
N LEU A 59 -16.29 23.73 -2.72
CA LEU A 59 -15.65 25.04 -2.86
C LEU A 59 -16.08 25.72 -4.17
N VAL A 60 -16.15 24.99 -5.28
CA VAL A 60 -16.61 25.52 -6.57
C VAL A 60 -18.11 25.88 -6.52
N ALA A 61 -18.93 25.06 -5.87
CA ALA A 61 -20.36 25.30 -5.75
C ALA A 61 -20.70 26.48 -4.82
N THR A 62 -19.96 26.66 -3.73
CA THR A 62 -20.25 27.66 -2.69
C THR A 62 -19.37 28.92 -2.78
N GLN A 63 -18.27 28.87 -3.54
CA GLN A 63 -17.22 29.89 -3.62
C GLN A 63 -16.65 30.29 -2.25
N ARG A 64 -16.70 29.38 -1.26
CA ARG A 64 -16.22 29.62 0.10
C ARG A 64 -15.27 28.52 0.54
N PRO A 65 -14.29 28.81 1.43
CA PRO A 65 -13.43 27.78 1.98
C PRO A 65 -14.25 26.67 2.64
N VAL A 66 -13.94 25.42 2.30
CA VAL A 66 -14.65 24.23 2.77
C VAL A 66 -13.73 23.43 3.68
N TYR A 67 -14.29 23.01 4.82
CA TYR A 67 -13.66 22.11 5.78
C TYR A 67 -14.52 20.85 5.87
N LEU A 68 -14.03 19.73 5.36
CA LEU A 68 -14.70 18.44 5.43
C LEU A 68 -13.90 17.51 6.34
N ARG A 69 -14.62 16.79 7.20
CA ARG A 69 -14.06 15.71 8.02
C ARG A 69 -14.86 14.45 7.77
N ARG A 70 -14.17 13.39 7.36
CA ARG A 70 -14.77 12.07 7.11
C ARG A 70 -13.88 11.02 7.76
N ASP A 71 -14.39 10.42 8.83
CA ASP A 71 -13.64 9.50 9.69
C ASP A 71 -12.35 10.15 10.24
N GLU A 72 -11.20 9.56 9.94
CA GLU A 72 -9.85 10.03 10.33
C GLU A 72 -9.27 11.04 9.32
N LEU A 73 -9.94 11.24 8.18
CA LEU A 73 -9.50 12.14 7.12
C LEU A 73 -10.13 13.54 7.25
N ASN A 74 -9.29 14.56 7.20
CA ASN A 74 -9.70 15.96 7.15
C ASN A 74 -9.28 16.56 5.80
N ALA A 75 -10.17 17.28 5.14
CA ALA A 75 -9.89 18.00 3.92
C ALA A 75 -10.21 19.49 4.10
N ILE A 76 -9.29 20.33 3.66
CA ILE A 76 -9.41 21.78 3.66
C ILE A 76 -9.24 22.25 2.22
N ALA A 77 -10.30 22.75 1.62
CA ALA A 77 -10.28 23.34 0.29
C ALA A 77 -10.41 24.86 0.39
N SER A 78 -9.44 25.56 -0.18
CA SER A 78 -9.39 27.00 -0.34
C SER A 78 -9.08 27.34 -1.79
N GLU A 79 -9.36 28.56 -2.25
CA GLU A 79 -9.14 28.95 -3.64
C GLU A 79 -7.71 28.72 -4.15
N LYS A 80 -6.72 28.74 -3.24
CA LYS A 80 -5.30 28.59 -3.56
C LYS A 80 -4.76 27.17 -3.39
N LYS A 81 -5.40 26.35 -2.55
CA LYS A 81 -4.87 25.02 -2.19
C LYS A 81 -5.95 24.10 -1.62
N VAL A 82 -5.75 22.81 -1.85
CA VAL A 82 -6.50 21.72 -1.23
C VAL A 82 -5.54 20.86 -0.45
N VAL A 83 -5.80 20.69 0.85
CA VAL A 83 -4.97 19.89 1.76
C VAL A 83 -5.82 18.80 2.36
N VAL A 84 -5.36 17.55 2.32
CA VAL A 84 -5.95 16.43 3.04
C VAL A 84 -4.97 15.91 4.07
N SER A 85 -5.41 15.79 5.32
CA SER A 85 -4.67 15.17 6.40
C SER A 85 -5.36 13.92 6.93
N LEU A 86 -4.56 12.97 7.41
CA LEU A 86 -4.96 11.79 8.17
C LEU A 86 -4.26 11.90 9.52
N ASP A 87 -4.99 11.90 10.63
CA ASP A 87 -4.43 12.02 11.99
C ASP A 87 -3.40 13.17 12.12
N ASP A 88 -3.77 14.36 11.64
CA ASP A 88 -2.94 15.57 11.59
C ASP A 88 -1.67 15.50 10.70
N GLN A 89 -1.44 14.38 10.01
CA GLN A 89 -0.39 14.27 9.00
C GLN A 89 -0.94 14.61 7.61
N ILE A 90 -0.31 15.56 6.91
CA ILE A 90 -0.68 15.89 5.53
C ILE A 90 -0.31 14.73 4.62
N ILE A 91 -1.31 14.15 3.95
CA ILE A 91 -1.14 13.04 3.02
C ILE A 91 -1.31 13.45 1.55
N LEU A 92 -2.01 14.57 1.30
CA LEU A 92 -2.21 15.12 -0.03
C LEU A 92 -2.26 16.64 0.05
N GLU A 93 -1.45 17.32 -0.76
CA GLU A 93 -1.51 18.76 -0.95
C GLU A 93 -1.51 19.04 -2.46
N VAL A 94 -2.55 19.72 -2.92
CA VAL A 94 -2.67 20.19 -4.31
C VAL A 94 -2.75 21.70 -4.28
N ARG A 95 -1.79 22.36 -4.93
CA ARG A 95 -1.76 23.82 -5.10
C ARG A 95 -2.28 24.15 -6.49
N LYS A 96 -3.05 25.23 -6.59
CA LYS A 96 -3.58 25.74 -7.84
C LYS A 96 -2.55 26.58 -8.58
#